data_AF-A0A7X8Z001-F1
#
_entry.id   AF-A0A7X8Z001-F1
#
_cell.length_a   1.000
_cell.length_b   1.000
_cell.length_c   1.000
_cell.angle_alpha   90.00
_cell.angle_beta   90.00
_cell.angle_gamma   90.00
#
_symmetry.space_group_name_H-M   'P 1'
#
loop_
_entity.id
_entity.type
_entity.pdbx_description
1 polymer ?
#
loop_
_entity_poly.entity_id
_entity_poly.type
_entity_poly.pdbx_seq_one_letter_code
_entity_poly.pdbx_strand_id
1 'polypeptide(L)'
;MQLVNKNPSAVELHKFGWAMLAGFGLIGGLLWYVGPEPNSIAWVGAKQQKIALGLWVLGAVLLVISFGPRGLARPVYVCWMSTAMLLGSIMTVALLSFIFVVLLPFFSLIRLGDPLHIKLAPEGESYWEEHVHHDNTLERMSHPY
;
A
#
# COMPACT_ATOMS: atom_id res chain seq x y z
N MET A 1 23.12 2.64 9.43
CA MET A 1 22.23 3.41 8.54
C MET A 1 21.29 4.26 9.39
N GLN A 2 21.48 5.58 9.45
CA GLN A 2 20.46 6.46 10.03
C GLN A 2 19.38 6.70 8.97
N LEU A 3 18.26 5.99 9.07
CA LEU A 3 17.16 6.08 8.11
C LEU A 3 16.34 7.38 8.27
N VAL A 4 16.26 7.93 9.49
CA VAL A 4 15.55 9.20 9.78
C VAL A 4 16.51 10.38 9.75
N ASN A 5 16.18 11.44 8.99
CA ASN A 5 16.90 12.72 9.07
C ASN A 5 16.66 13.39 10.43
N LYS A 6 17.68 13.39 11.29
CA LYS A 6 17.61 14.01 12.63
C LYS A 6 17.78 15.52 12.61
N ASN A 7 18.26 16.11 11.52
CA ASN A 7 18.46 17.56 11.33
C ASN A 7 17.78 18.00 10.02
N PRO A 8 16.44 18.01 9.97
CA PRO A 8 15.71 18.40 8.77
C PRO A 8 15.94 19.87 8.43
N SER A 9 16.06 20.17 7.13
CA SER A 9 16.08 21.56 6.64
C SER A 9 14.70 22.21 6.79
N ALA A 10 14.63 23.54 6.75
CA ALA A 10 13.33 24.24 6.81
C ALA A 10 12.39 23.82 5.66
N VAL A 11 12.95 23.55 4.48
CA VAL A 11 12.19 23.10 3.32
C VAL A 11 11.58 21.72 3.56
N GLU A 12 12.32 20.80 4.19
CA GLU A 12 11.81 19.46 4.54
C GLU A 12 10.69 19.53 5.59
N LEU A 13 10.82 20.42 6.57
CA LEU A 13 9.77 20.66 7.57
C LEU A 13 8.48 21.16 6.91
N HIS A 14 8.55 22.13 5.99
CA HIS A 14 7.36 22.61 5.27
C HIS A 14 6.73 21.53 4.39
N LYS A 15 7.55 20.72 3.69
CA LYS A 15 7.07 19.57 2.91
C LYS A 15 6.34 18.56 3.80
N PHE A 16 6.88 18.29 4.99
CA PHE A 16 6.23 17.45 5.99
C PHE A 16 4.87 18.03 6.40
N GLY A 17 4.79 19.32 6.73
CA GLY A 17 3.52 19.95 7.11
C GLY A 17 2.46 19.83 6.00
N TRP A 18 2.83 20.12 4.75
CA TRP A 18 1.92 19.97 3.61
C TRP A 18 1.49 18.52 3.39
N ALA A 19 2.41 17.57 3.53
CA ALA A 19 2.09 16.14 3.43
C ALA A 19 1.12 15.70 4.53
N MET A 20 1.29 16.18 5.77
CA MET A 20 0.38 15.89 6.88
C MET A 20 -1.02 16.48 6.66
N LEU A 21 -1.10 17.74 6.21
CA LEU A 21 -2.38 18.36 5.89
C LEU A 21 -3.09 17.62 4.75
N ALA A 22 -2.37 17.28 3.68
CA ALA A 22 -2.94 16.54 2.55
C ALA A 22 -3.41 15.13 2.97
N GLY A 23 -2.57 14.38 3.71
CA GLY A 23 -2.89 13.03 4.16
C GLY A 23 -4.09 12.99 5.11
N PHE A 24 -4.09 13.83 6.16
CA PHE A 24 -5.23 13.91 7.08
C PHE A 24 -6.46 14.56 6.45
N GLY A 25 -6.26 15.50 5.52
CA GLY A 25 -7.32 16.09 4.71
C GLY A 25 -8.08 15.02 3.91
N LEU A 26 -7.35 14.17 3.19
CA LEU A 26 -7.91 13.06 2.41
C LEU A 26 -8.58 12.01 3.29
N ILE A 27 -7.92 11.56 4.36
CA ILE A 27 -8.49 10.55 5.27
C ILE A 27 -9.76 11.10 5.94
N GLY A 28 -9.71 12.35 6.43
CA GLY A 28 -10.88 12.99 7.02
C GLY A 28 -12.00 13.19 6.00
N GLY A 29 -11.68 13.54 4.75
CA GLY A 29 -12.65 13.65 3.66
C GLY A 29 -13.33 12.32 3.32
N LEU A 30 -12.56 11.22 3.29
CA LEU A 30 -13.12 9.88 3.11
C LEU A 30 -14.03 9.47 4.27
N LEU A 31 -13.59 9.71 5.51
CA LEU A 31 -14.41 9.42 6.70
C LEU A 31 -15.70 10.25 6.74
N TRP A 32 -15.64 11.47 6.22
CA TRP A 32 -16.79 12.33 6.08
C TRP A 32 -17.78 11.80 5.03
N TYR A 33 -17.27 11.36 3.88
CA TYR A 33 -18.07 10.82 2.78
C TYR A 33 -18.73 9.47 3.10
N VAL A 34 -18.02 8.59 3.83
CA VAL A 34 -18.51 7.26 4.23
C VAL A 34 -19.39 7.31 5.49
N GLY A 35 -19.51 8.49 6.14
CA GLY A 35 -20.30 8.66 7.36
C GLY A 35 -21.82 8.55 7.13
N PRO A 36 -22.60 8.12 8.15
CA PRO A 36 -24.06 8.09 8.07
C PRO A 36 -24.66 9.47 7.80
N GLU A 37 -25.72 9.54 7.00
CA GLU A 37 -26.49 10.77 6.81
C GLU A 37 -27.12 11.23 8.15
N PRO A 38 -27.11 12.54 8.47
CA PRO A 38 -26.74 13.66 7.61
C PRO A 38 -25.22 13.94 7.61
N ASN A 39 -24.64 14.07 6.42
CA ASN A 39 -23.21 14.33 6.17
C ASN A 39 -22.89 15.83 5.95
N SER A 40 -23.57 16.73 6.68
CA SER A 40 -23.39 18.18 6.56
C SER A 40 -22.42 18.75 7.60
N ILE A 41 -21.54 19.67 7.19
CA ILE A 41 -20.53 20.31 8.07
C ILE A 41 -21.18 20.98 9.29
N ALA A 42 -22.46 21.38 9.16
CA ALA A 42 -23.24 21.99 10.21
C ALA A 42 -23.79 21.00 11.26
N TRP A 43 -23.82 19.69 10.98
CA TRP A 43 -24.42 18.66 11.83
C TRP A 43 -23.49 17.46 12.01
N VAL A 44 -22.56 17.58 12.96
CA VAL A 44 -21.59 16.54 13.34
C VAL A 44 -22.24 15.55 14.32
N GLY A 45 -23.23 14.81 13.86
CA GLY A 45 -23.96 13.84 14.69
C GLY A 45 -23.20 12.52 14.87
N ALA A 46 -22.46 12.09 13.84
CA ALA A 46 -21.83 10.78 13.80
C ALA A 46 -20.40 10.79 14.40
N LYS A 47 -20.02 9.69 15.05
CA LYS A 47 -18.66 9.51 15.63
C LYS A 47 -17.56 9.69 14.58
N GLN A 48 -17.81 9.26 13.35
CA GLN A 48 -16.92 9.37 12.20
C GLN A 48 -16.63 10.83 11.81
N GLN A 49 -17.65 11.70 11.84
CA GLN A 49 -17.52 13.11 11.50
C GLN A 49 -16.69 13.88 12.54
N LYS A 50 -16.82 13.52 13.82
CA LYS A 50 -15.96 14.07 14.89
C LYS A 50 -14.50 13.70 14.69
N ILE A 51 -14.23 12.46 14.27
CA ILE A 51 -12.87 11.99 13.96
C ILE A 51 -12.32 12.73 12.73
N ALA A 52 -13.12 12.91 11.68
CA ALA A 52 -12.73 13.65 10.48
C ALA A 52 -12.33 15.10 10.82
N LEU A 53 -13.15 15.81 11.60
CA LEU A 53 -12.81 17.16 12.08
C LEU A 53 -11.53 17.17 12.92
N GLY A 54 -11.37 16.21 13.83
CA GLY A 54 -10.16 16.06 14.62
C GLY A 54 -8.91 15.88 13.76
N LEU A 55 -9.00 15.08 12.68
CA LEU A 55 -7.91 14.87 11.74
C LEU A 55 -7.57 16.14 10.96
N TRP A 56 -8.57 16.89 10.50
CA TRP A 56 -8.35 18.15 9.80
C TRP A 56 -7.72 19.21 10.69
N VAL A 57 -8.21 19.36 11.92
CA VAL A 57 -7.62 20.26 12.92
C VAL A 57 -6.19 19.84 13.21
N LEU A 58 -5.92 18.55 13.42
CA LEU A 58 -4.58 18.04 13.65
C LEU A 58 -3.65 18.31 12.46
N GLY A 59 -4.11 18.10 11.23
CA GLY A 59 -3.35 18.41 10.02
C GLY A 59 -3.02 19.89 9.89
N ALA A 60 -3.99 20.77 10.17
CA ALA A 60 -3.77 22.22 10.17
C ALA A 60 -2.78 22.65 11.27
N VAL A 61 -2.89 22.09 12.49
CA VAL A 61 -1.96 22.37 13.58
C VAL A 61 -0.54 21.92 13.24
N LEU A 62 -0.37 20.73 12.65
CA LEU A 62 0.94 20.23 12.23
C LEU A 62 1.54 21.08 11.11
N LEU A 63 0.72 21.58 10.18
CA LEU A 63 1.18 22.54 9.17
C LEU A 63 1.67 23.83 9.85
N VAL A 64 0.90 24.41 10.78
CA VAL A 64 1.31 25.62 11.50
C VAL A 64 2.61 25.39 12.27
N ILE A 65 2.75 24.26 12.97
CA ILE A 65 3.98 23.88 13.67
C ILE A 65 5.15 23.77 12.69
N SER A 66 4.93 23.25 11.49
CA SER A 66 5.98 23.08 10.48
C SER A 66 6.59 24.39 9.97
N PHE A 67 5.78 25.46 9.92
CA PHE A 67 6.22 26.83 9.57
C PHE A 67 6.71 27.62 10.79
N GLY A 68 6.51 27.10 12.00
CA GLY A 68 6.89 27.74 13.26
C GLY A 68 8.37 27.57 13.63
N PRO A 69 8.73 27.80 14.91
CA PRO A 69 10.11 27.71 15.36
C PRO A 69 10.65 26.28 15.23
N ARG A 70 11.86 26.17 14.68
CA ARG A 70 12.56 24.88 14.45
C ARG A 70 12.69 24.01 15.71
N GLY A 71 12.71 24.64 16.89
CA GLY A 71 12.78 23.95 18.17
C GLY A 71 11.60 23.01 18.43
N LEU A 72 10.43 23.30 17.88
CA LEU A 72 9.21 22.52 18.10
C LEU A 72 8.85 21.63 16.89
N ALA A 73 9.11 22.12 15.67
CA ALA A 73 8.84 21.38 14.45
C ALA A 73 9.73 20.14 14.29
N ARG A 74 11.02 20.26 14.66
CA ARG A 74 12.01 19.19 14.56
C ARG A 74 11.68 17.94 15.38
N PRO A 75 11.41 18.01 16.70
CA PRO A 75 11.10 16.81 17.48
C PRO A 75 9.82 16.12 16.99
N VAL A 76 8.81 16.89 16.57
CA VAL A 76 7.57 16.34 15.99
C VAL A 76 7.87 15.57 14.70
N TYR A 77 8.64 16.15 13.79
CA TYR A 77 9.06 15.48 12.54
C TYR A 77 9.82 14.19 12.82
N VAL A 78 10.83 14.24 13.70
CA VAL A 78 11.67 13.08 13.99
C VAL A 78 10.85 11.97 14.65
N CYS A 79 10.01 12.29 15.63
CA CYS A 79 9.13 11.34 16.28
C CYS A 79 8.21 10.66 15.26
N TRP A 80 7.52 11.46 14.44
CA TRP A 80 6.61 10.94 13.41
C TRP A 80 7.33 10.03 12.41
N MET A 81 8.49 10.46 11.91
CA MET A 81 9.25 9.68 10.93
C MET A 81 9.81 8.38 11.53
N SER A 82 10.22 8.40 12.80
CA SER A 82 10.61 7.19 13.53
C SER A 82 9.44 6.20 13.67
N THR A 83 8.25 6.69 14.00
CA THR A 83 7.04 5.85 14.05
C THR A 83 6.70 5.27 12.68
N ALA A 84 6.77 6.08 11.63
CA ALA A 84 6.51 5.62 10.26
C ALA A 84 7.47 4.50 9.84
N MET A 85 8.74 4.56 10.25
CA MET A 85 9.70 3.49 9.97
C MET A 85 9.39 2.19 10.71
N LEU A 86 9.03 2.29 11.99
CA LEU A 86 8.62 1.12 12.77
C LEU A 86 7.40 0.46 12.13
N LEU A 87 6.39 1.26 11.77
CA LEU A 87 5.20 0.78 11.08
C LEU A 87 5.55 0.15 9.73
N GLY A 88 6.44 0.78 8.96
CA GLY A 88 6.92 0.25 7.68
C GLY A 88 7.57 -1.11 7.84
N SER A 89 8.44 -1.30 8.83
CA SER A 89 9.07 -2.59 9.11
C SER A 89 8.05 -3.67 9.47
N ILE A 90 7.07 -3.33 10.31
CA ILE A 90 5.98 -4.26 10.68
C ILE A 90 5.14 -4.61 9.45
N MET A 91 4.77 -3.63 8.63
CA MET A 91 3.97 -3.84 7.43
C MET A 91 4.70 -4.68 6.38
N THR A 92 6.00 -4.45 6.16
CA THR A 92 6.80 -5.28 5.25
C THR A 92 6.81 -6.73 5.72
N VAL A 93 7.09 -6.98 7.00
CA VAL A 93 7.04 -8.34 7.55
C VAL A 93 5.64 -8.93 7.41
N ALA A 94 4.60 -8.20 7.77
CA ALA A 94 3.21 -8.66 7.68
C ALA A 94 2.81 -9.02 6.23
N LEU A 95 3.14 -8.17 5.26
CA LEU A 95 2.84 -8.40 3.84
C LEU A 95 3.63 -9.59 3.29
N LEU A 96 4.93 -9.68 3.57
CA LEU A 96 5.74 -10.82 3.15
C LEU A 96 5.23 -12.11 3.81
N SER A 97 4.99 -12.10 5.13
CA SER A 97 4.42 -13.25 5.81
C SER A 97 3.08 -13.66 5.22
N PHE A 98 2.19 -12.71 4.92
CA PHE A 98 0.92 -13.02 4.27
C PHE A 98 1.13 -13.68 2.90
N ILE A 99 1.98 -13.10 2.05
CA ILE A 99 2.26 -13.66 0.72
C ILE A 99 2.87 -15.06 0.83
N PHE A 100 3.90 -15.25 1.66
CA PHE A 100 4.65 -16.50 1.71
C PHE A 100 3.97 -17.60 2.53
N VAL A 101 3.21 -17.25 3.57
CA VAL A 101 2.60 -18.22 4.49
C VAL A 101 1.13 -18.48 4.17
N VAL A 102 0.40 -17.50 3.64
CA VAL A 102 -1.03 -17.66 3.34
C VAL A 102 -1.23 -17.91 1.85
N LEU A 103 -0.62 -17.08 0.99
CA LEU A 103 -0.91 -17.12 -0.45
C LEU A 103 -0.11 -18.19 -1.19
N LEU A 104 1.21 -18.28 -1.01
CA LEU A 104 2.05 -19.24 -1.73
C LEU A 104 1.72 -20.73 -1.48
N PRO A 105 1.35 -21.18 -0.27
CA PRO A 105 0.96 -22.58 -0.07
C PRO A 105 -0.28 -22.97 -0.87
N PHE A 106 -1.17 -22.02 -1.17
CA PHE A 106 -2.29 -22.30 -2.06
C PHE A 106 -1.82 -22.63 -3.49
N PHE A 107 -0.79 -21.92 -3.97
CA PHE A 107 -0.19 -22.19 -5.29
C PHE A 107 0.65 -23.47 -5.31
N SER A 108 1.23 -23.89 -4.18
CA SER A 108 1.96 -25.17 -4.14
C SER A 108 1.04 -26.37 -4.32
N LEU A 109 -0.25 -26.26 -3.96
CA LEU A 109 -1.25 -27.30 -4.21
C LEU A 109 -1.53 -27.48 -5.71
N ILE A 110 -1.43 -26.42 -6.52
CA ILE A 110 -1.61 -26.49 -7.98
C ILE A 110 -0.54 -27.39 -8.62
N ARG A 111 0.67 -27.44 -8.03
CA ARG A 111 1.76 -28.30 -8.50
C ARG A 111 1.45 -29.80 -8.40
N LEU A 112 0.46 -30.22 -7.61
CA LEU A 112 0.06 -31.63 -7.56
C LEU A 112 -0.52 -32.12 -8.90
N GLY A 113 -1.22 -31.26 -9.64
CA GLY A 113 -1.77 -31.58 -10.95
C GLY A 113 -0.77 -31.47 -12.11
N ASP A 114 0.46 -31.04 -11.83
CA ASP A 114 1.51 -30.72 -12.80
C ASP A 114 1.02 -30.01 -14.08
N PRO A 115 0.23 -28.92 -13.99
CA PRO A 115 -0.35 -28.26 -15.16
C PRO A 115 0.68 -27.60 -16.07
N LEU A 116 1.91 -27.44 -15.58
CA LEU A 116 3.04 -26.87 -16.30
C LEU A 116 3.96 -27.96 -16.88
N HIS A 117 3.59 -29.25 -16.77
CA HIS A 117 4.37 -30.41 -17.22
C HIS A 117 5.84 -30.34 -16.76
N ILE A 118 6.06 -29.93 -15.51
CA ILE A 118 7.39 -29.70 -14.94
C ILE A 118 8.10 -31.04 -14.69
N LYS A 119 7.35 -32.13 -14.46
CA LYS A 119 7.93 -33.46 -14.26
C LYS A 119 8.32 -34.07 -15.61
N LEU A 120 9.51 -34.66 -15.67
CA LEU A 120 9.94 -35.47 -16.81
C LEU A 120 8.99 -36.65 -16.99
N ALA A 121 8.56 -36.90 -18.24
CA ALA A 121 7.74 -38.04 -18.56
C ALA A 121 8.48 -39.35 -18.21
N PRO A 122 7.77 -40.41 -17.76
CA PRO A 122 8.38 -41.67 -17.34
C PRO A 122 9.26 -42.34 -18.42
N GLU A 123 9.05 -42.00 -19.69
CA GLU A 123 9.74 -42.57 -20.85
C GLU A 123 10.85 -41.66 -21.45
N GLY A 124 11.11 -40.44 -20.93
CA GLY A 124 11.90 -39.43 -21.67
C GLY A 124 13.09 -38.81 -20.92
N GLU A 125 14.26 -38.83 -21.56
CA GLU A 125 15.53 -38.19 -21.15
C GLU A 125 15.52 -36.64 -21.26
N SER A 126 14.40 -36.03 -21.64
CA SER A 126 14.32 -34.62 -22.07
C SER A 126 12.99 -33.94 -21.66
N TYR A 127 13.07 -32.65 -21.31
CA TYR A 127 11.93 -31.76 -20.99
C TYR A 127 11.19 -31.25 -22.24
N TRP A 128 11.73 -31.49 -23.44
CA TRP A 128 11.12 -31.03 -24.68
C TRP A 128 9.96 -31.94 -25.11
N GLU A 129 8.75 -31.37 -25.19
CA GLU A 129 7.58 -32.03 -25.79
C GLU A 129 7.62 -31.91 -27.31
N GLU A 130 7.18 -32.95 -28.02
CA GLU A 130 7.00 -32.87 -29.48
C GLU A 130 5.90 -31.85 -29.81
N HIS A 131 6.26 -30.85 -30.61
CA HIS A 131 5.30 -29.86 -31.08
C HIS A 131 4.24 -30.54 -31.94
N VAL A 132 2.99 -30.55 -31.46
CA VAL A 132 1.86 -31.10 -32.22
C VAL A 132 1.71 -30.30 -33.51
N HIS A 133 1.93 -30.96 -34.65
CA HIS A 133 1.68 -30.37 -35.95
C HIS A 133 0.18 -30.10 -36.09
N HIS A 134 -0.17 -28.83 -36.17
CA HIS A 134 -1.53 -28.40 -36.37
C HIS A 134 -1.77 -28.14 -37.85
N ASP A 135 -2.90 -28.62 -38.36
CA ASP A 135 -3.25 -28.45 -39.77
C ASP A 135 -3.38 -26.97 -40.14
N ASN A 136 -2.78 -26.60 -41.28
CA ASN A 136 -2.78 -25.24 -41.82
C ASN A 136 -4.10 -24.92 -42.55
N THR A 137 -5.25 -25.19 -41.92
CA THR A 137 -6.56 -24.87 -42.48
C THR A 137 -6.91 -23.39 -42.30
N LEU A 138 -7.58 -22.81 -43.30
CA LEU A 138 -7.99 -21.40 -43.30
C LEU A 138 -8.88 -21.04 -42.10
N GLU A 139 -9.74 -21.98 -41.65
CA GLU A 139 -10.57 -21.83 -40.45
C GLU A 139 -9.75 -21.67 -39.16
N ARG A 140 -8.56 -22.23 -39.10
CA ARG A 140 -7.68 -22.08 -37.94
C ARG A 140 -6.97 -20.73 -37.94
N MET A 141 -6.61 -20.21 -39.11
CA MET A 141 -5.99 -18.88 -39.23
C MET A 141 -6.95 -17.75 -38.80
N SER A 142 -8.27 -17.98 -38.82
CA SER A 142 -9.26 -17.05 -38.27
C SER A 142 -9.39 -17.06 -36.75
N HIS A 143 -8.84 -18.05 -36.05
CA HIS A 143 -8.86 -18.15 -34.57
C HIS A 143 -7.44 -18.32 -34.01
N PRO A 144 -6.71 -17.21 -33.76
CA PRO A 144 -5.28 -17.24 -33.45
C PRO A 144 -4.93 -17.71 -32.02
N TYR A 145 -5.90 -18.06 -31.17
CA TYR A 145 -5.70 -18.46 -29.77
C TYR A 145 -6.59 -19.64 -29.39
#